data_AF-A0A7Z9FDB2-F1
#
_entry.id   AF-A0A7Z9FDB2-F1
#
_cell.length_a   1.000
_cell.length_b   1.000
_cell.length_c   1.000
_cell.angle_alpha   90.00
_cell.angle_beta   90.00
_cell.angle_gamma   90.00
#
_symmetry.space_group_name_H-M   'P 1'
#
loop_
_entity.id
_entity.type
_entity.pdbx_description
1 polymer ?
#
loop_
_entity_poly.entity_id
_entity_poly.type
_entity_poly.pdbx_seq_one_letter_code
_entity_poly.pdbx_strand_id
1 'polypeptide(L)'
;MTPLSKELLLPPRQAHFVEAYCMGQNATKAAMAAGYSIKTAHVQGSRMLKNVKILSKIEDRLQDHQKRCSITVDTLTAELEEARTLAMKTNKPAAAVRAIMAMAKLHRLV
;
A
#
# COMPACT_ATOMS: atom_id res chain seq x y z
N MET A 1 25.49 5.63 -12.24
CA MET A 1 25.13 5.81 -10.81
C MET A 1 24.40 7.13 -10.68
N THR A 2 23.07 7.10 -10.75
CA THR A 2 22.25 8.29 -10.53
C THR A 2 22.47 8.76 -9.09
N PRO A 3 22.88 10.02 -8.87
CA PRO A 3 23.15 10.51 -7.54
C PRO A 3 21.84 10.49 -6.74
N LEU A 4 21.88 9.83 -5.58
CA LEU A 4 20.84 9.78 -4.57
C LEU A 4 20.21 11.17 -4.45
N SER A 5 18.99 11.30 -4.95
CA SER A 5 18.19 12.51 -4.89
C SER A 5 17.92 12.84 -3.43
N LYS A 6 18.78 13.70 -2.88
CA LYS A 6 18.54 14.66 -1.81
C LYS A 6 17.42 14.24 -0.86
N GLU A 7 17.82 13.61 0.24
CA GLU A 7 17.00 13.41 1.44
C GLU A 7 16.30 14.72 1.82
N LEU A 8 15.05 14.91 1.36
CA LEU A 8 14.13 15.82 2.00
C LEU A 8 13.72 15.13 3.30
N LEU A 9 14.58 15.33 4.31
CA LEU A 9 14.42 14.79 5.65
C LEU A 9 13.05 15.23 6.18
N LEU A 10 12.08 14.31 6.17
CA LEU A 10 10.82 14.55 6.83
C LEU A 10 11.09 14.69 8.33
N PRO A 11 10.42 15.62 9.03
CA PRO A 11 10.45 15.65 10.48
C PRO A 11 10.15 14.24 11.04
N PRO A 12 10.78 13.81 12.14
CA PRO A 12 10.69 12.42 12.62
C PRO A 12 9.25 11.89 12.72
N ARG A 13 8.32 12.72 13.19
CA ARG A 13 6.88 12.36 13.26
C ARG A 13 6.24 12.14 11.89
N GLN A 14 6.59 12.94 10.88
CA GLN A 14 6.07 12.75 9.52
C GLN A 14 6.67 11.50 8.88
N ALA A 15 7.95 11.21 9.12
CA ALA A 15 8.59 9.98 8.66
C ALA A 15 7.91 8.73 9.24
N HIS A 16 7.67 8.70 10.55
CA HIS A 16 6.94 7.61 11.21
C HIS A 16 5.49 7.50 10.74
N PHE A 17 4.84 8.62 10.40
CA PHE A 17 3.51 8.61 9.82
C PHE A 17 3.52 7.90 8.46
N VAL A 18 4.47 8.25 7.57
CA VAL A 18 4.63 7.62 6.25
C VAL A 18 4.87 6.13 6.41
N GLU A 19 5.78 5.74 7.30
CA GLU A 19 6.10 4.34 7.58
C GLU A 19 4.86 3.55 8.03
N ALA A 20 4.16 4.05 9.05
CA ALA A 20 2.96 3.41 9.59
C ALA A 20 1.83 3.31 8.55
N TYR A 21 1.66 4.36 7.73
CA TYR A 21 0.66 4.36 6.66
C TYR A 21 0.99 3.36 5.55
N CYS A 22 2.26 3.31 5.10
CA CYS A 22 2.73 2.34 4.12
C CYS A 22 2.65 0.89 4.62
N MET A 23 2.73 0.65 5.93
CA MET A 23 2.48 -0.68 6.54
C MET A 23 0.99 -1.08 6.60
N GLY A 24 0.08 -0.24 6.09
CA GLY A 24 -1.35 -0.55 6.00
C GLY A 24 -2.21 -0.03 7.14
N GLN A 25 -1.68 0.86 8.00
CA GLN A 25 -2.50 1.53 9.01
C GLN A 25 -3.38 2.62 8.38
N ASN A 26 -4.59 2.80 8.89
CA ASN A 26 -5.40 3.96 8.52
C ASN A 26 -4.75 5.27 9.01
N ALA A 27 -5.13 6.42 8.43
CA ALA A 27 -4.49 7.71 8.71
C ALA A 27 -4.48 8.08 10.20
N THR A 28 -5.56 7.78 10.94
CA THR A 28 -5.64 8.06 12.38
C THR A 28 -4.65 7.20 13.17
N LYS A 29 -4.60 5.90 12.90
CA LYS A 29 -3.67 4.97 13.55
C LYS A 29 -2.22 5.29 13.22
N ALA A 30 -1.94 5.64 11.95
CA ALA A 30 -0.62 6.09 11.52
C ALA A 30 -0.19 7.37 12.25
N ALA A 31 -1.10 8.33 12.46
CA ALA A 31 -0.81 9.53 13.25
C ALA A 31 -0.56 9.22 14.73
N MET A 32 -1.29 8.26 15.32
CA MET A 32 -1.00 7.81 16.69
C MET A 32 0.38 7.16 16.79
N ALA A 33 0.72 6.27 15.85
CA ALA A 33 2.03 5.61 15.77
C ALA A 33 3.18 6.62 15.58
N ALA A 34 2.92 7.71 14.86
CA ALA A 34 3.85 8.84 14.68
C ALA A 34 4.05 9.72 15.92
N GLY A 35 3.36 9.43 17.04
CA GLY A 35 3.46 10.19 18.29
C GLY A 35 2.58 11.44 18.36
N TYR A 36 1.54 11.54 17.53
CA TYR A 36 0.51 12.59 17.71
C TYR A 36 -0.47 12.22 18.83
N SER A 37 -0.99 13.24 19.52
CA SER A 37 -1.99 13.04 20.57
C SER A 37 -3.23 12.33 20.02
N ILE A 38 -3.68 11.30 20.75
CA ILE A 38 -4.86 10.49 20.45
C ILE A 38 -6.07 11.37 20.14
N LYS A 39 -6.28 12.43 20.92
CA LYS A 39 -7.40 13.37 20.77
C LYS A 39 -7.40 14.12 19.43
N THR A 40 -6.23 14.27 18.80
CA THR A 40 -6.04 15.04 17.57
C THR A 40 -5.58 14.20 16.38
N ALA A 41 -5.32 12.90 16.57
CA ALA A 41 -4.73 12.03 15.57
C ALA A 41 -5.56 11.95 14.29
N HIS A 42 -6.90 11.99 14.38
CA HIS A 42 -7.78 12.00 13.22
C HIS A 42 -7.58 13.26 12.34
N VAL A 43 -7.51 14.44 12.98
CA VAL A 43 -7.27 15.72 12.28
C VAL A 43 -5.86 15.75 11.68
N GLN A 44 -4.86 15.29 12.44
CA GLN A 44 -3.48 15.24 11.98
C GLN A 44 -3.32 14.28 10.81
N GLY A 45 -3.87 13.07 10.89
CA GLY A 45 -3.82 12.09 9.79
C GLY A 45 -4.43 12.65 8.50
N SER A 46 -5.60 13.31 8.58
CA SER A 46 -6.20 13.97 7.41
C SER A 46 -5.32 15.08 6.84
N ARG A 47 -4.70 15.91 7.71
CA ARG A 47 -3.76 16.96 7.28
C ARG A 47 -2.51 16.39 6.62
N MET A 48 -1.96 15.29 7.15
CA MET A 48 -0.77 14.64 6.58
C MET A 48 -1.05 14.12 5.16
N LEU A 49 -2.22 13.52 4.92
CA LEU A 49 -2.61 13.05 3.59
C LEU A 49 -2.89 14.18 2.59
N LYS A 50 -3.09 15.42 3.04
CA LYS A 50 -3.21 16.59 2.14
C LYS A 50 -1.86 17.25 1.85
N ASN A 51 -0.80 16.86 2.56
CA ASN A 51 0.52 17.42 2.36
C ASN A 51 1.23 16.74 1.19
N VAL A 52 1.47 17.50 0.12
CA VAL A 52 2.09 17.00 -1.12
C VAL A 52 3.46 16.34 -0.87
N LYS A 53 4.27 16.84 0.08
CA LYS A 53 5.56 16.23 0.41
C LYS A 53 5.41 14.85 1.04
N ILE A 54 4.37 14.66 1.85
CA ILE A 54 4.08 13.38 2.51
C ILE A 54 3.52 12.40 1.51
N LEU A 55 2.58 12.84 0.65
CA LEU A 55 2.06 12.02 -0.44
C LEU A 55 3.16 11.52 -1.36
N SER A 56 4.04 12.41 -1.83
CA SER A 56 5.19 12.03 -2.66
C SER A 56 6.08 10.99 -1.96
N LYS A 57 6.29 11.10 -0.64
CA LYS A 57 7.10 10.11 0.09
C LYS A 57 6.40 8.77 0.27
N ILE A 58 5.07 8.77 0.40
CA ILE A 58 4.27 7.54 0.42
C ILE A 58 4.37 6.85 -0.95
N GLU A 59 4.23 7.60 -2.03
CA GLU A 59 4.36 7.08 -3.40
C GLU A 59 5.75 6.50 -3.66
N ASP A 60 6.82 7.23 -3.31
CA ASP A 60 8.20 6.73 -3.40
C ASP A 60 8.35 5.40 -2.66
N ARG A 61 7.85 5.32 -1.42
CA ARG A 61 7.94 4.10 -0.59
C ARG A 61 7.15 2.94 -1.17
N LEU A 62 5.96 3.19 -1.70
CA LEU A 62 5.14 2.16 -2.34
C LEU A 62 5.81 1.66 -3.63
N GLN A 63 6.39 2.55 -4.43
CA GLN A 63 7.15 2.16 -5.62
C GLN A 63 8.41 1.38 -5.27
N ASP A 64 9.16 1.79 -4.25
CA ASP A 64 10.32 1.05 -3.76
C ASP A 64 9.92 -0.34 -3.28
N HIS A 65 8.80 -0.46 -2.56
CA HIS A 65 8.27 -1.75 -2.12
C HIS A 65 7.88 -2.64 -3.31
N GLN A 66 7.16 -2.10 -4.29
CA GLN A 66 6.81 -2.81 -5.53
C GLN A 66 8.06 -3.32 -6.26
N LYS A 67 9.08 -2.45 -6.44
CA LYS A 67 10.35 -2.82 -7.07
C LYS A 67 11.09 -3.91 -6.30
N ARG A 68 11.18 -3.79 -4.97
CA ARG A 68 11.87 -4.77 -4.12
C ARG A 68 11.20 -6.14 -4.18
N CYS A 69 9.88 -6.17 -4.16
CA CYS A 69 9.13 -7.42 -4.20
C CYS A 69 8.96 -7.96 -5.64
N SER A 70 9.37 -7.21 -6.67
CA SER A 70 9.09 -7.51 -8.08
C SER A 70 7.61 -7.79 -8.35
N ILE A 71 6.73 -7.20 -7.53
CA ILE A 71 5.29 -7.40 -7.63
C ILE A 71 4.77 -6.43 -8.69
N THR A 72 4.18 -7.00 -9.74
CA THR A 72 3.54 -6.27 -10.83
C THR A 72 2.09 -6.74 -11.00
N VAL A 73 1.32 -5.98 -11.77
CA VAL A 73 -0.04 -6.39 -12.18
C VAL A 73 0.02 -7.75 -12.88
N ASP A 74 1.03 -7.98 -13.72
CA ASP A 74 1.20 -9.23 -14.48
C ASP A 74 1.53 -10.41 -13.57
N THR A 75 2.46 -10.25 -12.61
CA THR A 75 2.82 -11.32 -11.67
C THR A 75 1.64 -11.70 -10.78
N LEU A 76 0.90 -10.71 -10.27
CA LEU A 76 -0.30 -10.96 -9.45
C LEU A 76 -1.42 -11.61 -10.27
N THR A 77 -1.56 -11.26 -11.55
CA THR A 77 -2.55 -11.89 -12.45
C THR A 77 -2.20 -13.36 -12.66
N ALA A 78 -0.92 -13.68 -12.88
CA ALA A 78 -0.46 -15.06 -13.03
C ALA A 78 -0.70 -15.89 -11.76
N GLU A 79 -0.36 -15.35 -10.58
CA GLU A 79 -0.60 -16.02 -9.29
C GLU A 79 -2.09 -16.26 -9.02
N LEU A 80 -2.95 -15.28 -9.33
CA LEU A 80 -4.41 -15.42 -9.17
C LEU A 80 -4.99 -16.47 -10.13
N GLU A 81 -4.47 -16.57 -11.34
CA GLU A 81 -4.86 -17.60 -12.30
C GLU A 81 -4.44 -19.00 -11.81
N GLU A 82 -3.21 -19.16 -11.31
CA GLU A 82 -2.77 -20.42 -10.69
C GLU A 82 -3.67 -20.81 -9.52
N ALA A 83 -3.96 -19.87 -8.60
CA ALA A 83 -4.87 -20.09 -7.49
C ALA A 83 -6.29 -20.47 -7.94
N ARG A 84 -6.79 -19.87 -9.04
CA ARG A 84 -8.07 -20.22 -9.66
C ARG A 84 -8.06 -21.65 -10.18
N THR A 85 -7.01 -22.07 -10.89
CA THR A 85 -6.91 -23.45 -11.40
C THR A 85 -6.85 -24.48 -10.27
N LEU A 86 -6.12 -24.19 -9.19
CA LEU A 86 -6.06 -25.05 -8.01
C LEU A 86 -7.41 -25.13 -7.29
N ALA A 87 -8.12 -24.01 -7.17
CA ALA A 87 -9.46 -23.97 -6.60
C ALA A 87 -10.46 -24.82 -7.40
N MET A 88 -10.35 -24.80 -8.74
CA MET A 88 -11.18 -25.64 -9.62
C MET A 88 -10.85 -27.14 -9.45
N LYS A 89 -9.56 -27.50 -9.40
CA LYS A 89 -9.12 -28.88 -9.17
C LYS A 89 -9.56 -29.44 -7.81
N THR A 90 -9.60 -28.59 -6.78
CA THR A 90 -10.00 -28.96 -5.42
C THR A 90 -11.49 -28.84 -5.16
N ASN A 91 -12.30 -28.59 -6.20
CA ASN A 91 -13.74 -28.40 -6.14
C ASN A 91 -14.18 -27.31 -5.13
N LYS A 92 -13.43 -26.19 -5.08
CA LYS A 92 -13.69 -25.01 -4.25
C LYS A 92 -14.13 -23.83 -5.12
N PRO A 93 -15.33 -23.86 -5.71
CA PRO A 93 -15.79 -22.84 -6.67
C PRO A 93 -15.80 -21.43 -6.08
N ALA A 94 -16.12 -21.28 -4.78
CA ALA A 94 -16.09 -19.98 -4.11
C ALA A 94 -14.69 -19.35 -4.06
N ALA A 95 -13.61 -20.15 -4.00
CA ALA A 95 -12.24 -19.64 -4.07
C ALA A 95 -11.88 -19.19 -5.50
N ALA A 96 -12.33 -19.92 -6.52
CA ALA A 96 -12.14 -19.54 -7.92
C ALA A 96 -12.83 -18.22 -8.27
N VAL A 97 -14.08 -18.02 -7.82
CA VAL A 97 -14.81 -16.75 -8.04
C VAL A 97 -14.12 -15.58 -7.34
N ARG A 98 -13.57 -15.79 -6.14
CA ARG A 98 -12.77 -14.76 -5.44
C ARG A 98 -11.52 -14.37 -6.22
N ALA A 99 -10.81 -15.34 -6.80
CA ALA A 99 -9.67 -15.06 -7.66
C ALA A 99 -10.06 -14.24 -8.91
N ILE A 100 -11.18 -14.60 -9.55
CA ILE A 100 -11.71 -13.86 -10.72
C ILE A 100 -12.06 -12.42 -10.35
N MET A 101 -12.77 -12.20 -9.23
CA MET A 101 -13.10 -10.86 -8.76
C MET A 101 -11.84 -10.05 -8.40
N ALA A 102 -10.83 -10.69 -7.79
CA ALA A 102 -9.57 -10.04 -7.48
C ALA A 102 -8.84 -9.59 -8.77
N MET A 103 -8.81 -10.43 -9.81
CA MET A 103 -8.28 -10.05 -11.12
C MET A 103 -9.07 -8.89 -11.74
N ALA A 104 -10.41 -8.95 -11.73
CA ALA A 104 -11.25 -7.90 -12.30
C ALA A 104 -11.01 -6.54 -11.62
N LYS A 105 -10.86 -6.51 -10.29
CA LYS A 105 -10.53 -5.30 -9.52
C LYS A 105 -9.12 -4.78 -9.83
N LEU A 106 -8.15 -5.69 -9.96
CA LEU A 106 -6.76 -5.36 -10.28
C LEU A 106 -6.64 -4.70 -11.67
N HIS A 107 -7.44 -5.16 -12.64
CA HIS A 107 -7.54 -4.61 -13.99
C HIS A 107 -8.57 -3.48 -14.15
N ARG A 108 -9.20 -3.01 -13.05
CA ARG A 108 -10.20 -1.93 -13.03
C ARG A 108 -11.42 -2.18 -13.94
N LEU A 109 -11.84 -3.44 -14.06
CA LEU A 109 -13.02 -3.84 -14.85
C LEU A 109 -14.34 -3.69 -14.08
N VAL A 110 -14.26 -3.57 -12.75
CA VAL A 110 -15.38 -3.45 -11.80
C VAL A 110 -15.01 -2.57 -10.61
#